data_AF-A0A0F3L6A8-F1
#
_entry.id   AF-A0A0F3L6A8-F1
#
_cell.length_a   1.000
_cell.length_b   1.000
_cell.length_c   1.000
_cell.angle_alpha   90.00
_cell.angle_beta   90.00
_cell.angle_gamma   90.00
#
_symmetry.space_group_name_H-M   'P 1'
#
loop_
_entity.id
_entity.type
_entity.pdbx_description
1 polymer ?
#
loop_
_entity_poly.entity_id
_entity_poly.type
_entity_poly.pdbx_seq_one_letter_code
_entity_poly.pdbx_strand_id
1 'polypeptide(L)'
;MVRRAPVQTCRVQVYLSDPKIIAGISREARSGRVSISQAAGHAIARGLQGNPRADPDDRLLALEQSLKGHMRSTRQDMQIIQELVVEVARALFVRLPDGVGDQDPTVQAAVDRRIERMLDDTAARIVSGRAEHDPHGREAEERSFGAAN
;
A
#
# COMPACT_ATOMS: atom_id res chain seq x y z
N MET A 1 18.95 5.95 -30.34
CA MET A 1 20.18 5.59 -29.58
C MET A 1 20.28 6.50 -28.37
N VAL A 2 20.01 5.99 -27.17
CA VAL A 2 20.10 6.78 -25.92
C VAL A 2 21.58 6.92 -25.55
N ARG A 3 22.11 8.15 -25.53
CA ARG A 3 23.49 8.43 -25.09
C ARG A 3 23.59 8.20 -23.58
N ARG A 4 24.38 7.22 -23.17
CA ARG A 4 24.70 6.95 -21.76
C ARG A 4 25.50 8.14 -21.21
N ALA A 5 25.01 8.76 -20.13
CA ALA A 5 25.70 9.87 -19.48
C ALA A 5 27.12 9.44 -19.04
N PRO A 6 28.13 10.33 -19.10
CA PRO A 6 29.49 10.00 -18.72
C PRO A 6 29.54 9.62 -17.23
N VAL A 7 30.21 8.51 -16.93
CA VAL A 7 30.44 8.07 -15.54
C VAL A 7 31.36 9.09 -14.89
N GLN A 8 30.79 10.00 -14.10
CA GLN A 8 31.57 10.94 -13.31
C GLN A 8 32.22 10.20 -12.14
N THR A 9 33.56 10.12 -12.15
CA THR A 9 34.32 9.60 -11.01
C THR A 9 34.48 10.70 -9.97
N CYS A 10 33.86 10.52 -8.80
CA CYS A 10 34.02 11.42 -7.66
C CYS A 10 35.04 10.84 -6.66
N ARG A 11 35.94 11.67 -6.12
CA ARG A 11 36.82 11.30 -5.01
C ARG A 11 36.19 11.74 -3.70
N VAL A 12 36.00 10.80 -2.78
CA VAL A 12 35.41 11.04 -1.46
C VAL A 12 36.45 10.71 -0.40
N GLN A 13 36.69 11.66 0.51
CA GLN A 13 37.51 11.45 1.70
C GLN A 13 36.61 11.16 2.90
N VAL A 14 36.88 10.07 3.62
CA VAL A 14 36.06 9.64 4.75
C VAL A 14 36.96 9.47 5.97
N TYR A 15 36.58 10.07 7.08
CA TYR A 15 37.23 9.88 8.37
C TYR A 15 36.53 8.74 9.12
N LEU A 16 37.27 7.67 9.38
CA LEU A 16 36.77 6.51 10.13
C LEU A 16 37.28 6.59 11.57
N SER A 17 36.36 6.57 12.54
CA SER A 17 36.68 6.59 13.96
C SER A 17 36.68 5.19 14.60
N ASP A 18 35.97 4.22 14.01
CA ASP A 18 35.88 2.87 14.55
C ASP A 18 37.04 1.97 14.08
N PRO A 19 37.90 1.47 14.99
CA PRO A 19 39.02 0.60 14.65
C PRO A 19 38.56 -0.75 14.05
N LYS A 20 37.35 -1.23 14.35
CA LYS A 20 36.83 -2.49 13.80
C LYS A 20 36.58 -2.38 12.30
N ILE A 21 36.06 -1.24 11.84
CA ILE A 21 35.80 -0.97 10.42
C ILE A 21 37.14 -0.89 9.67
N ILE A 22 38.12 -0.18 10.24
CA ILE A 22 39.46 -0.06 9.66
C ILE A 22 40.12 -1.44 9.51
N ALA A 23 40.04 -2.28 10.56
CA ALA A 23 40.56 -3.63 10.54
C ALA A 23 39.84 -4.52 9.49
N GLY A 24 38.52 -4.39 9.39
CA GLY A 24 37.69 -5.11 8.41
C GLY A 24 38.07 -4.79 6.97
N ILE A 25 38.13 -3.50 6.61
CA ILE A 25 38.53 -3.03 5.28
C ILE A 25 39.97 -3.48 4.96
N SER A 26 40.89 -3.37 5.93
CA SER A 26 42.28 -3.78 5.76
C SER A 26 42.43 -5.31 5.59
N ARG A 27 41.56 -6.10 6.21
CA ARG A 27 41.49 -7.56 6.02
C ARG A 27 40.97 -7.88 4.62
N GLU A 28 39.92 -7.20 4.18
CA GLU A 28 39.31 -7.37 2.87
C GLU A 28 40.27 -6.98 1.73
N ALA A 29 41.00 -5.87 1.87
CA ALA A 29 42.05 -5.47 0.94
C ALA A 29 43.14 -6.54 0.81
N ARG A 30 43.59 -7.12 1.93
CA ARG A 30 44.61 -8.19 1.93
C ARG A 30 44.10 -9.48 1.30
N SER A 31 42.88 -9.91 1.64
CA SER A 31 42.31 -11.14 1.07
C SER A 31 42.00 -11.00 -0.42
N GLY A 32 41.55 -9.81 -0.85
CA GLY A 32 41.23 -9.52 -2.24
C GLY A 32 42.42 -9.13 -3.11
N ARG A 33 43.60 -8.89 -2.50
CA ARG A 33 44.78 -8.29 -3.16
C ARG A 33 44.44 -6.99 -3.91
N VAL A 34 43.58 -6.18 -3.32
CA VAL A 34 43.14 -4.88 -3.86
C VAL A 34 43.59 -3.75 -2.95
N SER A 35 43.55 -2.51 -3.44
CA SER A 35 43.86 -1.34 -2.61
C SER A 35 42.79 -1.14 -1.53
N ILE A 36 43.16 -0.49 -0.43
CA ILE A 36 42.23 -0.15 0.67
C ILE A 36 41.05 0.67 0.14
N SER A 37 41.29 1.61 -0.79
CA SER A 37 40.25 2.41 -1.41
C SER A 37 39.27 1.58 -2.25
N GLN A 38 39.76 0.56 -2.97
CA GLN A 38 38.90 -0.35 -3.73
C GLN A 38 38.12 -1.28 -2.80
N ALA A 39 38.75 -1.83 -1.76
CA ALA A 39 38.06 -2.62 -0.74
C ALA A 39 36.95 -1.81 -0.05
N ALA A 40 37.22 -0.55 0.31
CA ALA A 40 36.22 0.36 0.86
C ALA A 40 35.08 0.62 -0.14
N GLY A 41 35.40 0.84 -1.43
CA GLY A 41 34.42 0.98 -2.49
C GLY A 41 33.50 -0.24 -2.63
N HIS A 42 34.07 -1.45 -2.58
CA HIS A 42 33.29 -2.70 -2.61
C HIS A 42 32.41 -2.89 -1.36
N ALA A 43 32.91 -2.54 -0.18
CA ALA A 43 32.13 -2.57 1.05
C ALA A 43 30.94 -1.59 1.00
N ILE A 44 31.17 -0.36 0.52
CA ILE A 44 30.13 0.65 0.34
C ILE A 44 29.12 0.17 -0.72
N ALA A 45 29.57 -0.31 -1.87
CA ALA A 45 28.69 -0.81 -2.93
C ALA A 45 27.80 -1.96 -2.44
N ARG A 46 28.35 -2.92 -1.68
CA ARG A 46 27.57 -3.98 -1.06
C ARG A 46 26.60 -3.47 0.00
N GLY A 47 27.00 -2.47 0.79
CA GLY A 47 26.11 -1.84 1.77
C GLY A 47 24.93 -1.11 1.11
N LEU A 48 25.17 -0.44 -0.01
CA LEU A 48 24.14 0.24 -0.79
C LEU A 48 23.22 -0.76 -1.52
N GLN A 49 23.79 -1.81 -2.12
CA GLN A 49 23.01 -2.85 -2.80
C GLN A 49 22.22 -3.74 -1.83
N GLY A 50 22.80 -4.06 -0.67
CA GLY A 50 22.18 -4.89 0.36
C GLY A 50 21.13 -4.15 1.21
N ASN A 51 21.07 -2.82 1.09
CA ASN A 51 20.08 -2.01 1.79
C ASN A 51 19.28 -1.17 0.77
N PRO A 52 18.23 -1.72 0.16
CA PRO A 52 17.34 -1.00 -0.77
C PRO A 52 16.60 0.18 -0.13
N ARG A 53 16.78 0.45 1.17
CA ARG A 53 16.30 1.67 1.86
C ARG A 53 17.08 2.94 1.49
N ALA A 54 18.10 2.87 0.65
CA ALA A 54 18.92 4.02 0.29
C ALA A 54 18.25 4.95 -0.76
N ASP A 55 17.21 4.49 -1.45
CA ASP A 55 16.44 5.32 -2.39
C ASP A 55 15.07 5.68 -1.79
N PRO A 56 14.83 6.94 -1.42
CA PRO A 56 13.55 7.38 -0.85
C PRO A 56 12.38 7.21 -1.82
N ASP A 57 12.62 7.33 -3.13
CA ASP A 57 11.56 7.23 -4.15
C ASP A 57 11.07 5.79 -4.30
N ASP A 58 12.00 4.82 -4.25
CA ASP A 58 11.65 3.39 -4.26
C ASP A 58 10.84 2.97 -3.03
N ARG A 59 11.12 3.59 -1.87
CA ARG A 59 10.35 3.34 -0.64
C ARG A 59 8.92 3.85 -0.76
N LEU A 60 8.73 5.04 -1.33
CA LEU A 60 7.39 5.59 -1.54
C LEU A 60 6.62 4.74 -2.55
N LEU A 61 7.27 4.34 -3.65
CA LEU A 61 6.68 3.45 -4.65
C LEU A 61 6.25 2.09 -4.05
N ALA A 62 7.11 1.48 -3.22
CA ALA A 62 6.81 0.22 -2.55
C ALA A 62 5.62 0.35 -1.57
N LEU A 63 5.54 1.47 -0.85
CA LEU A 63 4.42 1.77 0.05
C LEU A 63 3.12 1.98 -0.71
N GLU A 64 3.13 2.71 -1.81
CA GLU A 64 1.95 2.89 -2.67
C GLU A 64 1.46 1.56 -3.25
N GLN A 65 2.38 0.71 -3.69
CA GLN A 65 2.04 -0.58 -4.28
C GLN A 65 1.47 -1.54 -3.21
N SER A 66 2.06 -1.54 -2.01
CA SER A 66 1.54 -2.26 -0.85
C SER A 66 0.15 -1.77 -0.46
N LEU A 67 -0.07 -0.45 -0.41
CA LEU A 67 -1.36 0.16 -0.10
C LEU A 67 -2.43 -0.21 -1.14
N LYS A 68 -2.10 -0.12 -2.44
CA LYS A 68 -3.01 -0.55 -3.52
C LYS A 68 -3.36 -2.04 -3.40
N GLY A 69 -2.39 -2.88 -3.07
CA GLY A 69 -2.61 -4.30 -2.79
C GLY A 69 -3.58 -4.52 -1.63
N HIS A 70 -3.33 -3.84 -0.51
CA HIS A 70 -4.19 -3.89 0.67
C HIS A 70 -5.62 -3.42 0.37
N MET A 71 -5.80 -2.27 -0.30
CA MET A 71 -7.12 -1.75 -0.65
C MET A 71 -7.90 -2.72 -1.54
N ARG A 72 -7.22 -3.45 -2.42
CA ARG A 72 -7.85 -4.47 -3.27
C ARG A 72 -8.33 -5.66 -2.44
N SER A 73 -7.51 -6.15 -1.52
CA SER A 73 -7.88 -7.24 -0.60
C SER A 73 -9.04 -6.83 0.30
N THR A 74 -8.95 -5.66 0.96
CA THR A 74 -10.00 -5.17 1.86
C THR A 74 -11.34 -4.98 1.14
N ARG A 75 -11.33 -4.55 -0.13
CA ARG A 75 -12.57 -4.49 -0.93
C ARG A 75 -13.19 -5.87 -1.13
N GLN A 76 -12.38 -6.87 -1.46
CA GLN A 76 -12.85 -8.24 -1.65
C GLN A 76 -13.36 -8.83 -0.34
N ASP A 77 -12.66 -8.62 0.77
CA ASP A 77 -13.07 -9.07 2.10
C ASP A 77 -14.41 -8.44 2.51
N MET A 78 -14.59 -7.14 2.26
CA MET A 78 -15.85 -6.44 2.53
C MET A 78 -17.00 -7.02 1.70
N GLN A 79 -16.76 -7.37 0.43
CA GLN A 79 -17.77 -8.01 -0.41
C GLN A 79 -18.18 -9.38 0.15
N ILE A 80 -17.20 -10.22 0.53
CA ILE A 80 -17.46 -11.54 1.13
C ILE A 80 -18.24 -11.40 2.44
N ILE A 81 -17.88 -10.45 3.28
CA ILE A 81 -18.60 -10.18 4.54
C ILE A 81 -20.03 -9.77 4.27
N GLN A 82 -20.29 -8.91 3.27
CA GLN A 82 -21.65 -8.51 2.91
C GLN A 82 -22.47 -9.70 2.39
N GLU A 83 -21.90 -10.53 1.51
CA GLU A 83 -22.57 -11.74 1.02
C GLU A 83 -22.90 -12.70 2.17
N LEU A 84 -21.97 -12.92 3.09
CA LEU A 84 -22.20 -13.73 4.30
C LEU A 84 -23.28 -13.15 5.20
N VAL A 85 -23.30 -11.82 5.43
CA VAL A 85 -24.34 -11.18 6.25
C VAL A 85 -25.72 -11.34 5.62
N VAL A 86 -25.82 -11.21 4.30
CA VAL A 86 -27.09 -11.43 3.57
C VAL A 86 -27.53 -12.88 3.67
N GLU A 87 -26.62 -13.83 3.48
CA GLU A 87 -26.93 -15.26 3.54
C GLU A 87 -27.31 -15.68 4.96
N VAL A 88 -26.61 -15.17 5.98
CA VAL A 88 -26.96 -15.40 7.39
C VAL A 88 -28.32 -14.79 7.72
N ALA A 89 -28.62 -13.58 7.25
CA ALA A 89 -29.93 -12.97 7.43
C ALA A 89 -31.03 -13.82 6.78
N ARG A 90 -30.83 -14.27 5.52
CA ARG A 90 -31.76 -15.20 4.85
C ARG A 90 -31.94 -16.47 5.64
N ALA A 91 -30.87 -17.12 6.04
CA ALA A 91 -30.92 -18.35 6.82
C ALA A 91 -31.64 -18.17 8.16
N LEU A 92 -31.42 -17.05 8.84
CA LEU A 92 -32.06 -16.74 10.13
C LEU A 92 -33.55 -16.43 9.98
N PHE A 93 -33.95 -15.67 8.95
CA PHE A 93 -35.35 -15.35 8.68
C PHE A 93 -36.14 -16.52 8.08
N VAL A 94 -35.48 -17.46 7.41
CA VAL A 94 -36.12 -18.66 6.84
C VAL A 94 -36.15 -19.83 7.84
N ARG A 95 -35.22 -19.91 8.80
CA ARG A 95 -35.16 -21.01 9.80
C ARG A 95 -35.75 -20.69 11.17
N LEU A 96 -36.28 -19.49 11.41
CA LEU A 96 -36.96 -19.16 12.66
C LEU A 96 -38.36 -18.61 12.31
N PRO A 97 -39.45 -19.42 12.34
CA PRO A 97 -39.86 -20.31 13.44
C PRO A 97 -40.37 -21.73 13.04
N ASP A 98 -40.43 -22.61 14.05
CA ASP A 98 -40.91 -24.01 14.01
C ASP A 98 -42.45 -24.16 13.76
N GLY A 99 -42.98 -23.65 12.65
CA GLY A 99 -44.42 -23.71 12.37
C GLY A 99 -44.79 -23.95 10.89
N VAL A 100 -45.72 -24.88 10.65
CA VAL A 100 -46.20 -25.31 9.31
C VAL A 100 -46.80 -24.15 8.46
N GLY A 101 -47.08 -22.98 9.06
CA GLY A 101 -47.57 -21.79 8.35
C GLY A 101 -46.50 -20.94 7.67
N ASP A 102 -45.21 -21.24 7.85
CA ASP A 102 -44.11 -20.36 7.42
C ASP A 102 -43.63 -20.58 5.97
N GLN A 103 -44.23 -21.54 5.26
CA GLN A 103 -44.06 -21.73 3.81
C GLN A 103 -45.04 -20.88 2.99
N ASP A 104 -45.73 -19.92 3.62
CA ASP A 104 -46.63 -19.01 2.91
C ASP A 104 -45.83 -18.11 1.94
N PRO A 105 -46.17 -18.10 0.63
CA PRO A 105 -45.49 -17.24 -0.35
C PRO A 105 -45.57 -15.74 0.01
N THR A 106 -46.55 -15.33 0.81
CA THR A 106 -46.70 -13.96 1.29
C THR A 106 -45.63 -13.59 2.32
N VAL A 107 -45.27 -14.52 3.20
CA VAL A 107 -44.21 -14.34 4.21
C VAL A 107 -42.85 -14.28 3.53
N GLN A 108 -42.61 -15.15 2.55
CA GLN A 108 -41.39 -15.12 1.73
C GLN A 108 -41.23 -13.78 1.01
N ALA A 109 -42.29 -13.30 0.34
CA ALA A 109 -42.27 -12.00 -0.33
C ALA A 109 -42.06 -10.81 0.64
N ALA A 110 -42.56 -10.91 1.88
CA ALA A 110 -42.35 -9.88 2.90
C ALA A 110 -40.89 -9.86 3.41
N VAL A 111 -40.26 -11.03 3.53
CA VAL A 111 -38.85 -11.17 3.89
C VAL A 111 -37.95 -10.63 2.79
N ASP A 112 -38.20 -10.99 1.52
CA ASP A 112 -37.41 -10.48 0.39
C ASP A 112 -37.47 -8.95 0.29
N ARG A 113 -38.66 -8.34 0.42
CA ARG A 113 -38.79 -6.86 0.48
C ARG A 113 -38.08 -6.22 1.67
N ARG A 114 -37.91 -6.95 2.78
CA ARG A 114 -37.20 -6.45 3.95
C ARG A 114 -35.68 -6.53 3.75
N ILE A 115 -35.20 -7.59 3.09
CA ILE A 115 -33.80 -7.73 2.70
C ILE A 115 -33.42 -6.66 1.68
N GLU A 116 -34.23 -6.44 0.64
CA GLU A 116 -34.01 -5.38 -0.36
C GLU A 116 -33.87 -4.01 0.30
N ARG A 117 -34.78 -3.64 1.21
CA ARG A 117 -34.68 -2.36 1.94
C ARG A 117 -33.42 -2.25 2.81
N MET A 118 -33.02 -3.34 3.46
CA MET A 118 -31.80 -3.35 4.28
C MET A 118 -30.53 -3.19 3.41
N LEU A 119 -30.54 -3.78 2.21
CA LEU A 119 -29.48 -3.62 1.22
C LEU A 119 -29.42 -2.19 0.70
N ASP A 120 -30.56 -1.59 0.35
CA ASP A 120 -30.64 -0.21 -0.11
C ASP A 120 -30.15 0.79 0.96
N ASP A 121 -30.57 0.62 2.21
CA ASP A 121 -30.13 1.47 3.33
C ASP A 121 -28.62 1.35 3.56
N THR A 122 -28.07 0.15 3.42
CA THR A 122 -26.63 -0.11 3.59
C THR A 122 -25.82 0.44 2.42
N ALA A 123 -26.31 0.28 1.19
CA ALA A 123 -25.72 0.88 0.00
C ALA A 123 -25.71 2.42 0.10
N ALA A 124 -26.82 3.01 0.57
CA ALA A 124 -26.91 4.45 0.81
C ALA A 124 -25.87 4.93 1.85
N ARG A 125 -25.66 4.17 2.94
CA ARG A 125 -24.64 4.47 3.95
C ARG A 125 -23.20 4.33 3.45
N ILE A 126 -22.95 3.36 2.58
CA ILE A 126 -21.63 3.20 1.95
C ILE A 126 -21.36 4.34 0.96
N VAL A 127 -22.36 4.74 0.19
CA VAL A 127 -22.27 5.87 -0.75
C VAL A 127 -22.10 7.19 0.00
N SER A 128 -22.84 7.41 1.10
CA SER A 128 -22.72 8.62 1.91
C SER A 128 -21.39 8.68 2.67
N GLY A 129 -20.94 7.55 3.25
CA GLY A 129 -19.62 7.46 3.89
C GLY A 129 -18.46 7.60 2.88
N ARG A 130 -18.71 7.35 1.60
CA ARG A 130 -17.75 7.62 0.52
C ARG A 130 -17.76 9.08 0.06
N ALA A 131 -18.87 9.81 0.23
CA ALA A 131 -18.96 11.24 -0.10
C ALA A 131 -18.20 12.12 0.92
N GLU A 132 -18.12 11.70 2.19
CA GLU A 132 -17.26 12.38 3.18
C GLU A 132 -15.76 12.10 2.98
N HIS A 133 -15.40 11.08 2.19
CA HIS A 133 -14.03 10.68 1.89
C HIS A 133 -13.66 10.96 0.42
N ASP A 134 -14.01 12.13 -0.10
CA ASP A 134 -13.43 12.67 -1.33
C ASP A 134 -12.26 13.64 -1.00
N PRO A 135 -11.00 13.19 -0.98
CA PRO A 135 -9.84 14.07 -0.87
C PRO A 135 -9.55 14.83 -2.18
N HIS A 136 -10.43 14.74 -3.19
CA HIS A 136 -10.33 15.45 -4.46
C HIS A 136 -11.51 16.39 -4.74
N GLY A 137 -12.07 17.01 -3.69
CA GLY A 137 -12.65 18.34 -3.79
C GLY A 137 -11.58 19.36 -4.19
N ARG A 138 -11.34 19.46 -5.50
CA ARG A 138 -10.47 20.46 -6.13
C ARG A 138 -10.95 21.86 -5.76
N GLU A 139 -10.35 22.47 -4.76
CA GLU A 139 -10.18 23.92 -4.74
C GLU A 139 -8.95 24.22 -5.60
N ALA A 140 -9.20 24.98 -6.66
CA ALA A 140 -8.23 25.34 -7.68
C ALA A 140 -7.02 26.01 -7.04
N GLU A 141 -5.82 25.49 -7.31
CA GLU A 141 -4.60 26.27 -7.16
C GLU A 141 -4.73 27.50 -8.09
N GLU A 142 -4.99 28.65 -7.49
CA GLU A 142 -4.76 29.95 -8.12
C GLU A 142 -3.27 30.04 -8.47
N ARG A 143 -2.93 29.64 -9.70
CA ARG A 143 -1.68 30.02 -10.33
C ARG A 143 -1.70 31.55 -10.48
N SER A 144 -1.03 32.24 -9.59
CA SER A 144 -0.65 33.64 -9.81
C SER A 144 0.85 33.80 -9.61
N PHE A 145 1.60 33.49 -10.68
CA PHE A 145 2.92 34.07 -10.91
C PHE A 145 2.73 35.36 -11.73
N GLY A 146 3.31 36.46 -11.25
CA GLY A 146 3.52 37.74 -11.96
C GLY A 146 2.83 38.93 -11.28
N ALA A 147 3.47 40.06 -10.94
CA ALA A 147 4.75 40.60 -11.34
C ALA A 147 5.36 41.44 -10.20
N ALA A 148 6.69 41.40 -10.11
CA ALA A 148 7.47 42.39 -9.39
C ALA A 148 7.58 43.66 -10.26
N ASN A 149 7.22 44.81 -9.69
CA ASN A 149 7.81 46.12 -9.94
C ASN A 149 7.50 47.05 -8.77
#